data_AF-A0A5S3Y2S9-F1
#
_entry.id   AF-A0A5S3Y2S9-F1
#
_cell.length_a   1.000
_cell.length_b   1.000
_cell.length_c   1.000
_cell.angle_alpha   90.00
_cell.angle_beta   90.00
_cell.angle_gamma   90.00
#
_symmetry.space_group_name_H-M   'P 1'
#
loop_
_entity.id
_entity.type
_entity.pdbx_description
1 polymer ?
#
loop_
_entity_poly.entity_id
_entity_poly.type
_entity_poly.pdbx_seq_one_letter_code
_entity_poly.pdbx_strand_id
1 'polypeptide(L)'
;MGFNADVSADVGRIDEIVGILQGHFNINLLMLVPLLVLLVLAFKKMPAFPAISIGAVVGAIWAILFQGELLQSQIDASHGELIGYFKLVWATFYEGFNISTGDGKMDDLLSGGGMASML
;
A
#
# COMPACT_ATOMS: atom_id res chain seq x y z
N MET A 1 -32.99 -22.29 8.98
CA MET A 1 -33.05 -20.95 8.38
C MET A 1 -31.83 -20.13 8.81
N GLY A 2 -30.62 -20.51 8.38
CA GLY A 2 -29.37 -19.85 8.80
C GLY A 2 -28.40 -19.49 7.64
N PHE A 3 -28.64 -19.99 6.42
CA PHE A 3 -27.72 -19.83 5.29
C PHE A 3 -27.68 -18.43 4.65
N ASN A 4 -28.54 -17.48 5.06
CA ASN A 4 -28.58 -16.13 4.47
C ASN A 4 -28.06 -15.02 5.41
N ALA A 5 -27.96 -15.27 6.72
CA ALA A 5 -27.51 -14.25 7.67
C ALA A 5 -26.00 -14.01 7.58
N ASP A 6 -25.20 -15.06 7.42
CA ASP A 6 -23.75 -14.93 7.23
C ASP A 6 -23.41 -14.27 5.88
N VAL A 7 -24.09 -14.63 4.80
CA VAL A 7 -23.84 -14.03 3.46
C VAL A 7 -24.20 -12.55 3.44
N SER A 8 -25.32 -12.14 4.06
CA SER A 8 -25.70 -10.73 4.10
C SER A 8 -24.80 -9.88 5.00
N ALA A 9 -24.28 -10.46 6.09
CA ALA A 9 -23.28 -9.81 6.94
C ALA A 9 -21.92 -9.70 6.23
N ASP A 10 -21.49 -10.73 5.50
CA ASP A 10 -20.25 -10.68 4.71
C ASP A 10 -20.32 -9.67 3.56
N VAL A 11 -21.45 -9.57 2.86
CA VAL A 11 -21.63 -8.58 1.78
C VAL A 11 -21.55 -7.16 2.33
N GLY A 12 -22.19 -6.86 3.46
CA GLY A 12 -22.10 -5.53 4.10
C GLY A 12 -20.68 -5.17 4.54
N ARG A 13 -19.90 -6.15 4.99
CA ARG A 13 -18.49 -5.95 5.34
C ARG A 13 -17.61 -5.75 4.11
N ILE A 14 -17.87 -6.46 3.00
CA ILE A 14 -17.15 -6.25 1.75
C ILE A 14 -17.37 -4.82 1.23
N ASP A 15 -18.62 -4.34 1.25
CA ASP A 15 -18.95 -2.99 0.80
C ASP A 15 -18.28 -1.92 1.67
N GLU A 16 -18.20 -2.12 2.98
CA GLU A 16 -17.46 -1.26 3.91
C GLU A 16 -15.95 -1.22 3.58
N ILE A 17 -15.32 -2.38 3.41
CA ILE A 17 -13.90 -2.50 3.06
C ILE A 17 -13.60 -1.82 1.73
N VAL A 18 -14.43 -2.07 0.71
CA VAL A 18 -14.30 -1.44 -0.61
C VAL A 18 -14.49 0.08 -0.50
N GLY A 19 -15.44 0.55 0.31
CA GLY A 19 -15.66 1.97 0.56
C GLY A 19 -14.44 2.65 1.17
N ILE A 20 -13.81 2.04 2.19
CA ILE A 20 -12.58 2.55 2.79
C ILE A 20 -11.44 2.59 1.77
N LEU A 21 -11.23 1.50 1.02
CA LEU A 21 -10.18 1.43 0.00
C LEU A 21 -10.35 2.50 -1.08
N GLN A 22 -11.58 2.71 -1.57
CA GLN A 22 -11.89 3.74 -2.56
C GLN A 22 -11.71 5.17 -2.03
N GLY A 23 -11.87 5.38 -0.71
CA GLY A 23 -11.68 6.68 -0.07
C GLY A 23 -10.21 7.07 0.12
N HIS A 24 -9.31 6.08 0.24
CA HIS A 24 -7.90 6.33 0.56
C HIS A 24 -6.93 6.01 -0.59
N PHE A 25 -7.32 5.14 -1.54
CA PHE A 25 -6.44 4.67 -2.61
C PHE A 25 -7.03 4.91 -3.99
N ASN A 26 -6.17 5.26 -4.94
CA ASN A 26 -6.53 5.27 -6.35
C ASN A 26 -6.44 3.85 -6.93
N ILE A 27 -7.60 3.22 -7.11
CA ILE A 27 -7.69 1.85 -7.65
C ILE A 27 -7.88 1.92 -9.16
N ASN A 28 -6.83 1.58 -9.91
CA ASN A 28 -6.85 1.44 -11.35
C ASN A 28 -5.97 0.27 -11.79
N LEU A 29 -6.24 -0.30 -12.95
CA LEU A 29 -5.45 -1.38 -13.55
C LEU A 29 -3.96 -0.98 -13.70
N LEU A 30 -3.68 0.31 -13.90
CA LEU A 30 -2.32 0.85 -13.94
C LEU A 30 -1.55 0.69 -12.63
N MET A 31 -2.23 0.60 -11.47
CA MET A 31 -1.57 0.40 -10.17
C MET A 31 -0.98 -1.01 -10.02
N LEU A 32 -1.33 -1.94 -10.92
CA LEU A 32 -0.77 -3.29 -10.94
C LEU A 32 0.62 -3.37 -11.62
N VAL A 33 1.10 -2.29 -12.24
CA VAL A 33 2.39 -2.31 -12.96
C VAL A 33 3.57 -2.72 -12.08
N PRO A 34 3.76 -2.19 -10.86
CA PRO A 34 4.85 -2.64 -9.98
C PRO A 34 4.79 -4.13 -9.66
N LEU A 35 3.57 -4.67 -9.48
CA LEU A 35 3.34 -6.10 -9.25
C LEU A 35 3.68 -6.93 -10.50
N LEU A 36 3.31 -6.44 -11.69
CA LEU A 36 3.69 -7.09 -12.95
C LEU A 36 5.21 -7.11 -13.14
N VAL A 37 5.92 -6.03 -12.80
CA VAL A 37 7.39 -6.01 -12.85
C VAL A 37 7.97 -7.07 -11.93
N LEU A 38 7.49 -7.17 -10.68
CA LEU A 38 7.92 -8.22 -9.75
C LEU A 38 7.67 -9.63 -10.29
N LEU A 39 6.48 -9.87 -10.86
CA LEU A 39 6.11 -11.15 -11.45
C LEU A 39 7.02 -11.53 -12.62
N VAL A 40 7.35 -10.57 -13.50
CA VAL A 40 8.30 -10.76 -14.60
C VAL A 40 9.70 -11.10 -14.08
N LEU A 41 10.18 -10.41 -13.03
CA LEU A 41 11.48 -10.71 -12.42
C LEU A 41 11.51 -12.10 -11.77
N ALA A 42 10.41 -12.52 -11.15
CA ALA A 42 10.27 -13.86 -10.58
C ALA A 42 10.32 -14.93 -11.67
N PHE A 43 9.63 -14.73 -12.80
CA PHE A 43 9.71 -15.64 -13.95
C PHE A 43 11.11 -15.71 -14.57
N LYS A 44 11.86 -14.60 -14.52
CA LYS A 44 13.26 -14.55 -14.96
C LYS A 44 14.22 -15.29 -14.02
N LYS A 45 13.73 -15.93 -12.94
CA LYS A 45 14.53 -16.63 -11.93
C LYS A 45 15.58 -15.72 -11.28
N MET A 46 15.29 -14.44 -11.16
CA MET A 46 16.16 -13.51 -10.43
C MET A 46 16.18 -13.88 -8.94
N PRO A 47 17.32 -13.79 -8.24
CA PRO A 47 17.37 -14.01 -6.80
C PRO A 47 16.38 -13.09 -6.08
N ALA A 48 15.80 -13.56 -4.97
CA ALA A 48 14.71 -12.87 -4.28
C ALA A 48 15.10 -11.46 -3.83
N PHE A 49 16.32 -11.28 -3.30
CA PHE A 49 16.77 -10.00 -2.77
C PHE A 49 16.79 -8.88 -3.82
N PRO A 50 17.51 -8.99 -4.96
CA PRO A 50 17.45 -7.98 -6.03
C PRO A 50 16.05 -7.76 -6.59
N ALA A 51 15.25 -8.82 -6.74
CA ALA A 51 13.90 -8.71 -7.28
C ALA A 51 13.01 -7.84 -6.38
N ILE A 52 13.03 -8.08 -5.07
CA ILE A 52 12.26 -7.31 -4.08
C ILE A 52 12.75 -5.85 -4.05
N SER A 53 14.07 -5.61 -4.05
CA SER A 53 14.60 -4.24 -4.05
C SER A 53 14.17 -3.45 -5.29
N ILE A 54 14.22 -4.07 -6.48
CA ILE A 54 13.76 -3.42 -7.72
C ILE A 54 12.25 -3.16 -7.64
N GLY A 55 11.46 -4.12 -7.19
CA GLY A 55 10.02 -3.95 -7.02
C GLY A 55 9.66 -2.83 -6.03
N ALA A 56 10.39 -2.72 -4.92
CA ALA A 56 10.20 -1.66 -3.93
C ALA A 56 10.50 -0.27 -4.52
N VAL A 57 11.60 -0.12 -5.27
CA VAL A 57 11.94 1.15 -5.94
C VAL A 57 10.90 1.52 -6.99
N VAL A 58 10.50 0.57 -7.83
CA VAL A 58 9.46 0.78 -8.85
C VAL A 58 8.13 1.14 -8.17
N GLY A 59 7.76 0.45 -7.09
CA GLY A 59 6.55 0.73 -6.31
C GLY A 59 6.56 2.14 -5.71
N ALA A 60 7.68 2.58 -5.13
CA ALA A 60 7.80 3.93 -4.59
C ALA A 60 7.69 5.01 -5.68
N ILE A 61 8.33 4.81 -6.83
CA ILE A 61 8.18 5.72 -7.98
C ILE A 61 6.71 5.76 -8.41
N TRP A 62 6.04 4.61 -8.46
CA TRP A 62 4.63 4.53 -8.84
C TRP A 62 3.72 5.24 -7.84
N ALA A 63 3.96 5.08 -6.54
CA ALA A 63 3.21 5.74 -5.48
C ALA A 63 3.34 7.27 -5.57
N ILE A 64 4.55 7.80 -5.80
CA ILE A 64 4.77 9.24 -5.98
C ILE A 64 4.01 9.76 -7.21
N LEU A 65 4.01 8.99 -8.31
CA LEU A 65 3.38 9.43 -9.56
C LEU A 65 1.85 9.34 -9.56
N PHE A 66 1.28 8.32 -8.91
CA PHE A 66 -0.15 8.01 -9.04
C PHE A 66 -0.94 8.02 -7.73
N GLN A 67 -0.28 8.11 -6.57
CA GLN A 67 -0.92 8.20 -5.26
C GLN A 67 -0.56 9.48 -4.49
N GLY A 68 -0.31 10.58 -5.23
CA GLY A 68 0.06 11.86 -4.64
C GLY A 68 -0.88 12.32 -3.52
N GLU A 69 -2.21 12.16 -3.67
CA GLU A 69 -3.19 12.57 -2.65
C GLU A 69 -3.00 11.83 -1.31
N LEU A 70 -2.73 10.53 -1.36
CA LEU A 70 -2.46 9.71 -0.16
C LEU A 70 -1.12 10.11 0.48
N LEU A 71 -0.09 10.38 -0.32
CA LEU A 71 1.20 10.78 0.23
C LEU A 71 1.12 12.20 0.80
N GLN A 72 0.39 13.12 0.17
CA GLN A 72 0.20 14.49 0.66
C GLN A 72 -0.46 14.54 2.04
N SER A 73 -1.38 13.61 2.35
CA SER A 73 -1.99 13.53 3.67
C SER A 73 -1.03 13.01 4.76
N GLN A 74 0.11 12.46 4.37
CA GLN A 74 1.09 11.81 5.24
C GLN A 74 2.43 12.57 5.32
N ILE A 75 2.74 13.45 4.37
CA ILE A 75 3.99 14.20 4.40
C ILE A 75 3.94 15.34 5.42
N ASP A 76 5.04 15.51 6.15
CA ASP A 76 5.31 16.74 6.87
C ASP A 76 5.91 17.78 5.90
N ALA A 77 5.06 18.72 5.46
CA ALA A 77 5.43 19.77 4.50
C ALA A 77 6.34 20.88 5.08
N SER A 78 6.67 20.83 6.38
CA SER A 78 7.46 21.87 7.06
C SER A 78 8.84 22.13 6.42
N HIS A 79 9.42 21.12 5.75
CA HIS A 79 10.74 21.19 5.12
C HIS A 79 10.67 21.22 3.58
N GLY A 80 9.48 21.41 3.00
CA GLY A 80 9.23 21.37 1.55
C GLY A 80 8.79 20.00 1.04
N GLU A 81 7.91 20.00 0.02
CA GLU A 81 7.21 18.80 -0.46
C GLU A 81 8.16 17.69 -0.93
N LEU A 82 9.20 18.04 -1.70
CA LEU A 82 10.16 17.05 -2.22
C LEU A 82 10.89 16.31 -1.09
N ILE A 83 11.28 17.04 -0.04
CA ILE A 83 11.94 16.46 1.13
C ILE A 83 10.94 15.62 1.92
N GLY A 84 9.69 16.07 2.04
CA GLY A 84 8.59 15.33 2.66
C GLY A 84 8.36 13.98 1.98
N TYR A 85 8.21 13.96 0.66
CA TYR A 85 8.03 12.72 -0.11
C TYR A 85 9.20 11.77 0.05
N PHE A 86 10.44 12.26 -0.06
CA PHE A 86 11.62 11.42 0.09
C PHE A 86 11.69 10.81 1.50
N LYS A 87 11.45 11.62 2.54
CA LYS A 87 11.41 11.15 3.93
C LYS A 87 10.32 10.10 4.14
N LEU A 88 9.11 10.34 3.62
CA LEU A 88 7.98 9.42 3.75
C LEU A 88 8.28 8.06 3.09
N VAL A 89 8.80 8.06 1.86
CA VAL A 89 9.17 6.82 1.15
C VAL A 89 10.29 6.09 1.90
N TRP A 90 11.31 6.82 2.35
CA TRP A 90 12.42 6.23 3.09
C TRP A 90 11.97 5.62 4.43
N ALA A 91 11.16 6.35 5.18
CA ALA A 91 10.55 5.86 6.42
C ALA A 91 9.69 4.63 6.15
N THR A 92 8.89 4.63 5.08
CA THR A 92 8.04 3.49 4.70
C THR A 92 8.87 2.23 4.41
N PHE A 93 10.03 2.35 3.76
CA PHE A 93 10.91 1.21 3.53
C PHE A 93 11.53 0.66 4.83
N TYR A 94 11.84 1.53 5.79
CA TYR A 94 12.47 1.14 7.04
C TYR A 94 11.44 0.63 8.07
N GLU A 95 10.44 1.44 8.40
CA GLU A 95 9.46 1.24 9.48
C GLU A 95 8.17 0.55 9.01
N GLY A 96 7.88 0.60 7.71
CA GLY A 96 6.62 0.13 7.14
C GLY A 96 5.66 1.26 6.78
N PHE A 97 4.62 0.90 6.03
CA PHE A 97 3.54 1.82 5.70
C PHE A 97 2.53 1.85 6.85
N ASN A 98 2.06 3.04 7.23
CA ASN A 98 1.04 3.22 8.26
C ASN A 98 -0.07 4.12 7.73
N ILE A 99 -1.33 3.74 7.91
CA ILE A 99 -2.50 4.53 7.53
C ILE A 99 -3.55 4.47 8.64
N SER A 100 -4.24 5.58 8.85
CA SER A 100 -5.44 5.61 9.68
C SER A 100 -6.67 5.88 8.81
N THR A 101 -7.56 4.90 8.77
CA THR A 101 -8.80 4.86 7.99
C THR A 101 -10.04 5.03 8.86
N GLY A 102 -9.87 5.04 10.20
CA GLY A 102 -10.96 5.12 11.17
C GLY A 102 -11.53 3.77 11.61
N ASP A 103 -11.14 2.67 10.96
CA ASP A 103 -11.41 1.30 11.40
C ASP A 103 -10.09 0.60 11.79
N GLY A 104 -9.99 0.18 13.06
CA GLY A 104 -8.75 -0.40 13.58
C GLY A 104 -8.35 -1.72 12.92
N LYS A 105 -9.30 -2.53 12.43
CA LYS A 105 -8.96 -3.76 11.71
C LYS A 105 -8.42 -3.44 10.33
N MET A 106 -8.96 -2.44 9.68
CA MET A 106 -8.48 -1.99 8.38
C MET A 106 -7.09 -1.35 8.49
N ASP A 107 -6.86 -0.57 9.54
CA ASP A 107 -5.56 0.01 9.83
C ASP A 107 -4.49 -1.08 10.02
N ASP A 108 -4.81 -2.17 10.74
CA ASP A 108 -3.92 -3.32 10.92
C ASP A 108 -3.66 -4.11 9.61
N LEU A 109 -4.63 -4.13 8.68
CA LEU A 109 -4.52 -4.87 7.42
C LEU A 109 -3.78 -4.07 6.34
N LEU A 110 -3.98 -2.75 6.30
CA LEU A 110 -3.41 -1.87 5.29
C LEU A 110 -2.05 -1.30 5.72
N SER A 111 -1.83 -1.17 7.03
CA SER A 111 -0.52 -0.88 7.58
C SER A 111 0.32 -2.15 7.62
N GLY A 112 1.61 -2.04 7.34
CA GLY A 112 2.46 -3.22 7.44
C GLY A 112 3.91 -3.01 7.07
N GLY A 113 4.68 -4.05 7.41
CA GLY A 113 6.02 -4.29 6.92
C GLY A 113 7.06 -3.27 7.37
N GLY A 114 8.14 -3.16 6.60
CA GLY A 114 9.37 -2.47 6.96
C GLY A 114 10.48 -3.46 7.30
N MET A 115 11.71 -3.17 6.88
CA MET A 115 12.87 -3.99 7.23
C MET A 115 13.05 -4.12 8.75
N ALA A 116 12.62 -3.10 9.50
CA ALA A 116 12.63 -3.10 10.96
C ALA A 116 11.72 -4.19 11.56
N SER A 117 10.63 -4.58 10.89
CA SER A 117 9.75 -5.66 11.37
C SER A 117 10.36 -7.06 11.28
N MET A 118 11.50 -7.20 10.59
CA MET A 118 12.22 -8.47 10.40
C MET A 118 13.46 -8.61 11.31
N LEU A 119 13.78 -7.58 12.11
CA LEU A 119 14.88 -7.54 13.06
C LEU A 119 14.36 -7.80 14.49
#